data_AF-A0A9D3X197-F1
#
_entry.id   AF-A0A9D3X197-F1
#
_cell.length_a   1.000
_cell.length_b   1.000
_cell.length_c   1.000
_cell.angle_alpha   90.00
_cell.angle_beta   90.00
_cell.angle_gamma   90.00
#
_symmetry.space_group_name_H-M   'P 1'
#
loop_
_entity.id
_entity.type
_entity.pdbx_description
1 polymer ?
#
loop_
_entity_poly.entity_id
_entity_poly.type
_entity_poly.pdbx_seq_one_letter_code
_entity_poly.pdbx_strand_id
1 'polypeptide(L)'
;MNGNKTNCVLLTGFIILAVFCSSGYMLKCYNCPLTAVPCKTNVTCPSDTDSCLWLKVGESTLSLCYKYSNCDINQIKEKYKIDNFTFKCCQKDLCNRSQTTMISTAVFSIATMMTMIWILCF
;
A
#
# COMPACT_ATOMS: atom_id res chain seq x y z
N MET A 1 8.73 -18.14 41.60
CA MET A 1 7.77 -18.17 40.48
C MET A 1 7.23 -16.77 40.24
N ASN A 2 7.77 -16.00 39.28
CA ASN A 2 7.09 -14.81 38.70
C ASN A 2 7.93 -14.07 37.62
N GLY A 3 9.25 -14.24 37.59
CA GLY A 3 10.13 -13.51 36.66
C GLY A 3 9.94 -13.82 35.17
N ASN A 4 9.69 -15.09 34.81
CA ASN A 4 9.49 -15.48 33.40
C ASN A 4 8.14 -15.03 32.83
N LYS A 5 7.10 -15.01 33.68
CA LYS A 5 5.73 -14.67 33.27
C LYS A 5 5.61 -13.18 32.91
N THR A 6 6.18 -12.29 33.74
CA THR A 6 6.17 -10.85 33.50
C THR A 6 7.00 -10.45 32.28
N ASN A 7 8.15 -11.11 32.06
CA ASN A 7 8.97 -10.89 30.86
C ASN A 7 8.22 -11.29 29.59
N CYS A 8 7.49 -12.40 29.58
CA CYS A 8 6.69 -12.81 28.42
C CYS A 8 5.52 -11.89 28.13
N VAL A 9 4.86 -11.35 29.16
CA VAL A 9 3.80 -10.35 28.98
C VAL A 9 4.37 -9.07 28.36
N LEU A 10 5.53 -8.61 28.83
CA LEU A 10 6.24 -7.47 28.25
C LEU A 10 6.63 -7.72 26.79
N LEU A 11 7.24 -8.87 26.49
CA LEU A 11 7.70 -9.23 25.14
C LEU A 11 6.54 -9.31 24.16
N THR A 12 5.41 -9.90 24.57
CA THR A 12 4.18 -9.96 23.77
C THR A 12 3.62 -8.55 23.53
N GLY A 13 3.59 -7.71 24.56
CA GLY A 13 3.20 -6.30 24.44
C GLY A 13 4.08 -5.52 23.45
N PHE A 14 5.40 -5.70 23.51
CA PHE A 14 6.35 -5.09 22.58
C PHE A 14 6.17 -5.55 21.13
N ILE A 15 5.92 -6.85 20.90
CA ILE A 15 5.67 -7.39 19.56
C ILE A 15 4.37 -6.81 18.99
N ILE A 16 3.31 -6.75 19.78
CA ILE A 16 2.04 -6.12 19.39
C ILE A 16 2.28 -4.66 19.01
N LEU A 17 2.94 -3.88 19.87
CA LEU A 17 3.29 -2.49 19.58
C LEU A 17 4.11 -2.33 18.30
N ALA A 18 5.09 -3.20 18.04
CA ALA A 18 5.89 -3.16 16.83
C ALA A 18 5.10 -3.50 15.56
N VAL A 19 4.16 -4.46 15.62
CA VAL A 19 3.27 -4.82 14.50
C VAL A 19 2.28 -3.70 14.18
N PHE A 20 1.79 -2.98 15.20
CA PHE A 20 0.89 -1.83 15.03
C PHE A 20 1.62 -0.50 14.84
N CYS A 21 2.95 -0.47 14.91
CA CYS A 21 3.76 0.69 14.57
C CYS A 21 3.79 0.82 13.05
N SER A 22 2.68 1.28 12.47
CA SER A 22 2.61 1.75 11.10
C SER A 22 3.54 2.95 11.02
N SER A 23 4.81 2.73 10.66
CA SER A 23 5.71 3.79 10.25
C SER A 23 4.94 4.67 9.27
N GLY A 24 4.94 5.98 9.51
CA GLY A 24 4.36 6.96 8.58
C GLY A 24 5.15 6.92 7.28
N TYR A 25 4.85 5.93 6.44
CA TYR A 25 5.49 5.74 5.16
C TYR A 25 4.93 6.80 4.23
N MET A 26 5.80 7.73 3.85
CA MET A 26 5.52 8.66 2.78
C MET A 26 5.49 7.86 1.48
N LEU A 27 4.28 7.63 0.98
CA LEU A 27 4.02 6.76 -0.17
C LEU A 27 4.74 7.30 -1.41
N LYS A 28 5.45 6.45 -2.14
CA LYS A 28 6.06 6.80 -3.43
C LYS A 28 5.23 6.28 -4.58
N CYS A 29 4.90 7.13 -5.55
CA CYS A 29 4.11 6.75 -6.71
C CYS A 29 4.73 7.26 -8.00
N TYR A 30 4.39 6.63 -9.12
CA TYR A 30 4.64 7.21 -10.44
C TYR A 30 3.75 8.44 -10.63
N ASN A 31 4.33 9.55 -11.10
CA ASN A 31 3.61 10.79 -11.37
C ASN A 31 3.97 11.33 -12.76
N CYS A 32 3.08 11.10 -13.72
CA CYS A 32 3.18 11.57 -15.09
C CYS A 32 1.81 12.07 -15.58
N PRO A 33 1.80 13.10 -16.44
CA PRO A 33 0.59 13.52 -17.14
C PRO A 33 0.08 12.42 -18.08
N LEU A 34 -1.07 12.65 -18.71
CA LEU A 34 -1.65 11.71 -19.67
C LEU A 34 -0.69 11.48 -20.84
N THR A 35 -0.12 10.28 -20.96
CA THR A 35 0.85 9.92 -21.99
C THR A 35 0.62 8.52 -22.54
N ALA A 36 0.90 8.33 -23.83
CA ALA A 36 0.95 7.01 -24.46
C ALA A 36 2.23 6.22 -24.10
N VAL A 37 3.27 6.91 -23.62
CA VAL A 37 4.55 6.32 -23.21
C VAL A 37 4.46 5.88 -21.74
N PRO A 38 5.06 4.74 -21.36
CA PRO A 38 5.12 4.30 -19.97
C PRO A 38 5.81 5.32 -19.06
N CYS A 39 5.16 5.68 -17.96
CA CYS A 39 5.68 6.60 -16.96
C CYS A 39 6.91 6.02 -16.23
N LYS A 40 7.98 6.82 -16.12
CA LYS A 40 9.22 6.46 -15.41
C LYS A 40 9.52 7.36 -14.21
N THR A 41 8.85 8.51 -14.11
CA THR A 41 9.07 9.49 -13.06
C THR A 41 8.34 9.07 -11.80
N ASN A 42 9.09 8.86 -10.72
CA ASN A 42 8.54 8.60 -9.39
C ASN A 42 8.72 9.82 -8.50
N VAL A 43 7.74 10.05 -7.63
CA VAL A 43 7.72 11.13 -6.65
C VAL A 43 7.25 10.59 -5.31
N THR A 44 7.67 11.23 -4.24
CA THR A 44 7.09 11.02 -2.92
C THR A 44 5.80 11.82 -2.83
N CYS A 45 4.70 11.15 -2.51
CA CYS A 45 3.39 11.76 -2.41
C CYS A 45 3.30 12.69 -1.21
N PRO A 46 2.56 13.80 -1.35
CA PRO A 46 2.27 14.69 -0.24
C PRO A 46 1.30 14.03 0.76
N SER A 47 1.31 14.52 2.01
CA SER A 47 0.60 13.91 3.15
C SER A 47 -0.93 13.88 3.01
N ASP A 48 -1.50 14.67 2.09
CA ASP A 48 -2.94 14.69 1.76
C ASP A 48 -3.35 13.54 0.83
N THR A 49 -2.37 12.87 0.21
CA THR A 49 -2.59 11.73 -0.68
C THR A 49 -1.97 10.46 -0.11
N ASP A 50 -2.82 9.48 0.15
CA ASP A 50 -2.49 8.22 0.80
C ASP A 50 -2.55 7.02 -0.16
N SER A 51 -2.65 7.27 -1.47
CA SER A 51 -2.71 6.22 -2.50
C SER A 51 -2.05 6.62 -3.80
N CYS A 52 -1.69 5.63 -4.62
CA CYS A 52 -1.30 5.82 -6.00
C CYS A 52 -2.50 5.53 -6.91
N LEU A 53 -2.75 6.38 -7.90
CA LEU A 53 -3.73 6.17 -8.96
C LEU A 53 -3.01 5.82 -10.26
N TRP A 54 -3.51 4.78 -10.93
CA TRP A 54 -3.24 4.47 -12.32
C TRP A 54 -4.56 4.53 -13.09
N LEU A 55 -4.61 5.30 -14.16
CA LEU A 55 -5.78 5.50 -15.00
C LEU A 55 -5.40 5.23 -16.45
N LYS A 56 -6.21 4.48 -17.18
CA LYS A 56 -6.06 4.19 -18.60
C LYS A 56 -7.28 4.68 -19.36
N VAL A 57 -7.02 5.47 -20.39
CA VAL A 57 -8.03 6.10 -21.25
C VAL A 57 -7.63 5.80 -22.69
N GLY A 58 -8.29 4.81 -23.31
CA GLY A 58 -7.87 4.28 -24.61
C GLY A 58 -6.44 3.71 -24.54
N GLU A 59 -5.54 4.26 -25.36
CA GLU A 59 -4.11 3.88 -25.38
C GLU A 59 -3.24 4.72 -24.44
N SER A 60 -3.78 5.82 -23.91
CA SER A 60 -3.06 6.71 -23.01
C SER A 60 -3.23 6.27 -21.57
N THR A 61 -2.19 6.50 -20.77
CA THR A 61 -2.19 6.23 -19.33
C THR A 61 -1.82 7.47 -18.54
N LEU A 62 -2.40 7.61 -17.37
CA LEU A 62 -2.16 8.67 -16.40
C LEU A 62 -1.80 7.98 -15.07
N SER A 63 -0.72 8.43 -14.44
CA SER A 63 -0.25 7.89 -13.16
C SER A 63 0.05 9.05 -12.22
N LEU A 64 -0.51 9.07 -11.02
CA LEU A 64 -0.28 10.14 -10.06
C LEU A 64 -0.53 9.72 -8.61
N CYS A 65 -0.11 10.55 -7.67
CA CYS A 65 -0.55 10.50 -6.27
C CYS A 65 -2.02 10.88 -6.15
N TYR A 66 -2.76 10.19 -5.30
CA TYR A 66 -4.20 10.36 -5.19
C TYR A 66 -4.71 10.04 -3.78
N LYS A 67 -5.92 10.51 -3.48
CA LYS A 67 -6.56 10.25 -2.20
C LYS A 67 -7.41 8.98 -2.28
N TYR A 68 -7.20 8.05 -1.37
CA TYR A 68 -7.89 6.77 -1.36
C TYR A 68 -9.40 6.92 -1.17
N SER A 69 -9.83 7.90 -0.37
CA SER A 69 -11.25 8.25 -0.19
C SER A 69 -11.94 8.66 -1.49
N ASN A 70 -11.18 9.11 -2.49
CA ASN A 70 -11.71 9.55 -3.78
C ASN A 70 -11.53 8.48 -4.87
N CYS A 71 -11.07 7.30 -4.50
CA CYS A 71 -10.91 6.16 -5.40
C CYS A 71 -12.26 5.49 -5.69
N ASP A 72 -13.16 6.25 -6.32
CA ASP A 72 -14.46 5.78 -6.80
C ASP A 72 -14.65 6.18 -8.26
N ILE A 73 -15.38 5.35 -9.00
CA ILE A 73 -15.65 5.58 -10.43
C ILE A 73 -16.32 6.94 -10.64
N ASN A 74 -17.32 7.30 -9.82
CA ASN A 74 -18.07 8.53 -10.00
C ASN A 74 -17.19 9.75 -9.73
N GLN A 75 -16.38 9.70 -8.66
CA GLN A 75 -15.47 10.80 -8.32
C GLN A 75 -14.38 11.00 -9.37
N ILE A 76 -13.80 9.92 -9.90
CA ILE A 76 -12.81 10.01 -10.97
C ILE A 76 -13.46 10.54 -12.25
N LYS A 77 -14.66 10.04 -12.59
CA LYS A 77 -15.42 10.51 -13.75
C LYS A 77 -15.73 12.00 -13.67
N GLU A 78 -16.21 12.48 -12.52
CA GLU A 78 -16.53 13.89 -12.31
C GLU A 78 -15.27 14.77 -12.35
N LYS A 79 -14.18 14.33 -11.69
CA LYS A 79 -12.93 15.08 -11.60
C LYS A 79 -12.21 15.21 -12.95
N TYR A 80 -12.13 14.14 -13.73
CA TYR A 80 -11.39 14.12 -14.99
C TYR A 80 -12.29 14.29 -16.22
N LYS A 81 -13.61 14.26 -16.07
CA LYS A 81 -14.61 14.35 -17.15
C LYS A 81 -14.39 13.29 -18.24
N ILE A 82 -14.17 12.04 -17.82
CA ILE A 82 -13.92 10.89 -18.72
C ILE A 82 -15.02 9.84 -18.52
N ASP A 83 -15.63 9.36 -19.61
CA ASP A 83 -16.70 8.36 -19.54
C ASP A 83 -16.21 6.91 -19.58
N ASN A 84 -15.23 6.59 -20.45
CA ASN A 84 -14.72 5.23 -20.64
C ASN A 84 -13.26 5.14 -20.21
N PHE A 85 -13.02 4.63 -19.00
CA PHE A 85 -11.68 4.48 -18.44
C PHE A 85 -11.54 3.24 -17.58
N THR A 86 -10.31 2.78 -17.40
CA THR A 86 -9.95 1.77 -16.41
C THR A 86 -9.05 2.42 -15.37
N PHE A 87 -9.33 2.20 -14.08
CA PHE A 87 -8.52 2.75 -13.00
C PHE A 87 -8.09 1.67 -12.01
N LYS A 88 -7.02 1.95 -11.27
CA LYS A 88 -6.53 1.14 -10.16
C LYS A 88 -5.95 2.06 -9.10
N CYS A 89 -6.36 1.87 -7.85
CA CYS A 89 -5.72 2.49 -6.70
C CYS A 89 -5.02 1.45 -5.82
N CYS A 90 -3.95 1.87 -5.16
CA CYS A 90 -3.20 1.03 -4.24
C CYS A 90 -2.38 1.90 -3.28
N GLN A 91 -2.05 1.37 -2.10
CA GLN A 91 -1.35 2.08 -1.03
C GLN A 91 0.04 1.48 -0.78
N LYS A 92 0.71 1.01 -1.85
CA LYS A 92 2.06 0.45 -1.81
C LYS A 92 2.99 1.28 -2.68
N ASP A 93 4.25 1.37 -2.31
CA ASP A 93 5.23 2.11 -3.11
C ASP A 93 5.31 1.57 -4.55
N LEU A 94 5.24 2.50 -5.51
CA LEU A 94 5.37 2.29 -6.95
C LEU A 94 4.36 1.27 -7.53
N CYS A 95 3.22 1.08 -6.86
CA CYS A 95 2.21 0.09 -7.23
C CYS A 95 1.35 0.48 -8.44
N ASN A 96 1.38 1.77 -8.84
CA ASN A 96 0.68 2.32 -10.00
C ASN A 96 1.49 2.21 -11.31
N ARG A 97 2.44 1.26 -11.38
CA ARG A 97 3.06 0.87 -12.64
C ARG A 97 1.99 0.40 -13.63
N SER A 98 2.19 0.65 -14.92
CA SER A 98 1.33 0.07 -15.95
C SER A 98 1.22 -1.44 -15.75
N GLN A 99 0.01 -1.99 -15.89
CA GLN A 99 -0.27 -3.41 -15.64
C GLN A 99 0.58 -4.29 -16.57
N THR A 100 1.74 -4.69 -16.07
CA THR A 100 2.28 -6.02 -16.26
C THR A 100 1.78 -6.80 -15.04
N THR A 101 0.93 -7.79 -15.28
CA THR A 101 0.24 -8.63 -14.28
C THR A 101 1.18 -9.04 -13.15
N MET A 102 1.08 -8.40 -11.99
CA MET A 102 1.85 -8.76 -10.81
C MET A 102 0.94 -9.57 -9.89
N ILE A 103 1.14 -10.89 -9.92
CA ILE A 103 0.50 -11.82 -8.99
C ILE A 103 1.08 -11.54 -7.61
N SER A 104 0.30 -10.91 -6.74
CA SER A 104 0.68 -10.66 -5.34
C SER A 104 0.47 -11.95 -4.54
N THR A 105 1.45 -12.85 -4.54
CA THR A 105 1.52 -13.95 -3.56
C THR A 105 2.00 -13.39 -2.22
N ALA A 106 1.11 -12.77 -1.45
CA ALA A 106 1.36 -12.49 -0.05
C ALA A 106 0.90 -13.71 0.78
N VAL A 107 1.72 -14.76 0.80
CA VAL A 107 1.57 -15.87 1.74
C VAL A 107 2.32 -15.47 3.01
N PHE A 108 1.63 -14.82 3.94
CA PHE A 108 2.16 -14.61 5.28
C PHE A 108 1.97 -15.90 6.09
N SER A 109 3.01 -16.71 6.16
CA SER A 109 3.08 -17.89 7.04
C SER A 109 3.11 -17.44 8.50
N ILE A 110 1.93 -17.33 9.11
CA ILE A 110 1.71 -17.05 10.55
C ILE A 110 2.26 -18.18 11.45
N ALA A 111 2.59 -19.35 10.86
CA ALA A 111 2.97 -20.56 11.60
C ALA A 111 4.30 -20.45 12.37
N THR A 112 5.23 -19.58 11.98
CA THR A 112 6.57 -19.53 12.62
C THR A 112 6.60 -18.69 13.91
N MET A 113 5.64 -17.80 14.13
CA MET A 113 5.60 -16.96 15.33
C MET A 113 5.08 -17.72 16.56
N MET A 114 4.19 -18.69 16.35
CA MET A 114 3.61 -19.49 17.45
C MET A 114 4.62 -20.41 18.13
N THR A 115 5.65 -20.87 17.41
CA THR A 115 6.67 -21.77 17.97
C THR A 115 7.73 -21.02 18.79
N MET A 116 8.11 -19.80 18.38
CA MET A 116 9.10 -18.98 19.11
C MET A 116 8.56 -18.49 20.46
N ILE A 117 7.27 -18.14 20.53
CA ILE A 117 6.60 -17.75 21.77
C ILE A 117 6.53 -18.93 22.75
N TRP A 118 6.36 -20.16 22.25
CA TRP A 118 6.32 -21.35 23.08
C TRP A 118 7.67 -21.69 23.72
N ILE A 119 8.78 -21.48 23.00
CA ILE A 119 10.16 -21.72 23.49
C ILE A 119 10.63 -20.64 24.49
N LEU A 120 10.13 -19.40 24.36
CA LEU A 120 10.52 -18.29 25.23
C LEU A 120 9.68 -18.18 26.52
N CYS A 121 8.46 -18.72 26.53
CA CYS A 121 7.49 -18.55 27.62
C CYS A 121 7.16 -19.80 28.43
N PHE A 122 7.67 -20.97 28.02
CA PHE A 122 7.62 -22.22 28.76
C PHE A 122 9.05 -22.75 28.96
#